data_AF-A0A257WVT4-F1
#
_entry.id   AF-A0A257WVT4-F1
#
_cell.length_a   1.000
_cell.length_b   1.000
_cell.length_c   1.000
_cell.angle_alpha   90.00
_cell.angle_beta   90.00
_cell.angle_gamma   90.00
#
_symmetry.space_group_name_H-M   'P 1'
#
loop_
_entity.id
_entity.type
_entity.pdbx_description
1 polymer ?
#
loop_
_entity_poly.entity_id
_entity_poly.type
_entity_poly.pdbx_seq_one_letter_code
_entity_poly.pdbx_strand_id
1 'polypeptide(L)'
;MSGDERRAILRAWLLGIGLIGTICFVNILTIQHDDPDLGALPPVIWEGSSALVTLAIFAIPAAVALWTHRHRPRWWQAAPVHLIAVLTYSALHVAGFVALRKLAYLVLLQQTYDFGDLYREVPYEFRKDIVAYGIAWVLFFLSLRQGRQQAAARPAPLPATFDIQDGARLLRVPIDDILAVRSAGNYVEFVLADSRR
;
A
#
# COMPACT_ATOMS: atom_id res chain seq x y z
N MET A 1 -4.92 3.23 12.51
CA MET A 1 -4.99 2.24 11.41
C MET A 1 -5.10 0.85 12.00
N SER A 2 -6.08 0.06 11.57
CA SER A 2 -6.21 -1.34 12.01
C SER A 2 -5.10 -2.22 11.44
N GLY A 3 -4.87 -3.40 12.02
CA GLY A 3 -3.89 -4.36 11.50
C GLY A 3 -4.20 -4.82 10.07
N ASP A 4 -5.48 -4.93 9.71
CA ASP A 4 -5.91 -5.27 8.34
C ASP A 4 -5.66 -4.12 7.35
N GLU A 5 -5.92 -2.87 7.74
CA GLU A 5 -5.58 -1.70 6.91
C GLU A 5 -4.07 -1.63 6.64
N ARG A 6 -3.23 -1.86 7.65
CA ARG A 6 -1.77 -1.86 7.49
C ARG A 6 -1.31 -2.92 6.50
N ARG A 7 -1.84 -4.15 6.61
CA ARG A 7 -1.52 -5.25 5.68
C ARG A 7 -1.99 -4.94 4.26
N ALA A 8 -3.18 -4.38 4.10
CA ALA A 8 -3.70 -3.98 2.79
C ALA A 8 -2.82 -2.89 2.13
N ILE A 9 -2.45 -1.85 2.88
CA ILE A 9 -1.55 -0.81 2.36
C ILE A 9 -0.19 -1.41 1.99
N LEU A 10 0.41 -2.24 2.84
CA LEU A 10 1.68 -2.89 2.54
C LEU A 10 1.62 -3.73 1.25
N ARG A 11 0.56 -4.51 1.06
CA ARG A 11 0.35 -5.29 -0.17
C ARG A 11 0.28 -4.38 -1.41
N ALA A 12 -0.46 -3.27 -1.32
CA ALA A 12 -0.55 -2.31 -2.42
C ALA A 12 0.80 -1.63 -2.72
N TRP A 13 1.60 -1.33 -1.70
CA TRP A 13 2.97 -0.85 -1.88
C TRP A 13 3.86 -1.86 -2.59
N LEU A 14 3.85 -3.13 -2.16
CA LEU A 14 4.65 -4.19 -2.81
C LEU A 14 4.23 -4.40 -4.26
N LEU A 15 2.93 -4.42 -4.54
CA LEU A 15 2.41 -4.51 -5.91
C LEU A 15 2.80 -3.27 -6.74
N GLY A 16 2.72 -2.07 -6.16
CA GLY A 16 3.12 -0.82 -6.79
C GLY A 16 4.62 -0.81 -7.13
N ILE A 17 5.48 -1.23 -6.20
CA ILE A 17 6.92 -1.37 -6.41
C ILE A 17 7.20 -2.34 -7.56
N GLY A 18 6.56 -3.52 -7.55
CA GLY A 18 6.71 -4.50 -8.63
C GLY A 18 6.25 -3.96 -9.99
N LEU A 19 5.10 -3.29 -10.04
CA LEU A 19 4.55 -2.70 -11.26
C LEU A 19 5.44 -1.58 -11.81
N ILE A 20 5.81 -0.62 -10.97
CA ILE A 20 6.68 0.50 -11.35
C ILE A 20 8.05 0.00 -11.78
N GLY A 21 8.63 -0.97 -11.05
CA GLY A 21 9.89 -1.59 -11.41
C GLY A 21 9.84 -2.31 -12.76
N THR A 22 8.73 -3.02 -13.03
CA THR A 22 8.52 -3.70 -14.31
C THR A 22 8.37 -2.70 -15.46
N ILE A 23 7.57 -1.64 -15.29
CA ILE A 23 7.40 -0.60 -16.30
C ILE A 23 8.73 0.11 -16.58
N CYS A 24 9.46 0.48 -15.53
CA CYS A 24 10.80 1.08 -15.64
C CYS A 24 11.74 0.18 -16.44
N PHE A 25 11.81 -1.11 -16.09
CA PHE A 25 12.65 -2.08 -16.79
C PHE A 25 12.25 -2.22 -18.26
N VAL A 26 10.96 -2.38 -18.55
CA VAL A 26 10.46 -2.48 -19.92
C VAL A 26 10.76 -1.21 -20.71
N ASN A 27 10.54 -0.02 -20.16
CA ASN A 27 10.83 1.24 -20.83
C ASN A 27 12.32 1.39 -21.15
N ILE A 28 13.21 1.02 -20.22
CA ILE A 28 14.66 1.03 -20.47
C ILE A 28 15.00 0.14 -21.67
N LEU A 29 14.47 -1.08 -21.72
CA LEU A 29 14.69 -2.00 -22.84
C LEU A 29 14.08 -1.49 -24.14
N THR A 30 12.90 -0.88 -24.10
CA THR A 30 12.25 -0.29 -25.27
C THR A 30 13.08 0.85 -25.85
N ILE A 31 13.57 1.77 -25.01
CA ILE A 31 14.42 2.88 -25.47
C ILE A 31 15.72 2.34 -26.08
N GLN A 32 16.34 1.34 -25.46
CA GLN A 32 17.55 0.71 -26.01
C GLN A 32 17.29 -0.05 -27.32
N HIS A 33 16.09 -0.58 -27.51
CA HIS A 33 15.70 -1.23 -28.76
C HIS A 33 15.46 -0.21 -29.87
N ASP A 34 14.78 0.90 -29.55
CA ASP A 34 14.42 1.96 -30.49
C ASP A 34 15.65 2.81 -30.90
N ASP A 35 16.62 2.98 -30.00
CA ASP A 35 17.89 3.67 -30.26
C ASP A 35 19.08 2.90 -29.64
N PRO A 36 19.68 1.96 -30.40
CA PRO A 36 20.82 1.16 -29.93
C PRO A 36 22.10 1.96 -29.70
N ASP A 37 22.26 3.11 -30.37
CA ASP A 37 23.49 3.91 -30.33
C ASP A 37 23.54 4.85 -29.11
N LEU A 38 22.40 5.09 -28.46
CA LEU A 38 22.25 5.94 -27.27
C LEU A 38 23.03 5.42 -26.04
N GLY A 39 23.31 4.12 -26.00
CA GLY A 39 23.92 3.43 -24.86
C GLY A 39 22.96 3.24 -23.67
N ALA A 40 23.36 2.43 -22.69
CA ALA A 40 22.47 1.99 -21.62
C ALA A 40 22.26 3.03 -20.50
N LEU A 41 23.21 3.95 -20.30
CA LEU A 41 23.22 4.84 -19.13
C LEU A 41 22.13 5.94 -19.20
N PRO A 42 21.93 6.66 -20.32
CA PRO A 42 20.88 7.67 -20.41
C PRO A 42 19.46 7.13 -20.12
N PRO A 43 19.03 6.00 -20.72
CA PRO A 43 17.72 5.41 -20.42
C PRO A 43 17.57 5.02 -18.95
N VAL A 44 18.60 4.44 -18.34
CA VAL A 44 18.59 4.06 -16.92
C VAL A 44 18.43 5.29 -16.02
N ILE A 45 19.11 6.40 -16.33
CA ILE A 45 18.94 7.65 -15.57
C ILE A 45 17.53 8.19 -15.75
N TRP A 46 16.99 8.20 -16.98
CA TRP A 46 15.68 8.78 -17.26
C TRP A 46 14.54 7.99 -16.61
N GLU A 47 14.47 6.69 -16.84
CA GLU A 47 13.41 5.83 -16.31
C GLU A 47 13.62 5.60 -14.81
N GLY A 48 14.86 5.41 -14.37
CA GLY A 48 15.19 5.22 -12.95
C GLY A 48 14.84 6.44 -12.09
N SER A 49 15.13 7.66 -12.57
CA SER A 49 14.76 8.89 -11.86
C SER A 49 13.25 9.07 -11.74
N SER A 50 12.49 8.82 -12.81
CA SER A 50 11.02 8.90 -12.78
C SER A 50 10.41 7.83 -11.86
N ALA A 51 10.89 6.58 -11.96
CA ALA A 51 10.44 5.49 -11.09
C ALA A 51 10.72 5.78 -9.60
N LEU A 52 11.92 6.27 -9.28
CA LEU A 52 12.30 6.62 -7.91
C LEU A 52 11.38 7.70 -7.33
N VAL A 53 11.14 8.78 -8.10
CA VAL A 53 10.27 9.88 -7.64
C VAL A 53 8.84 9.40 -7.51
N THR A 54 8.34 8.64 -8.49
CA THR A 54 7.02 8.00 -8.44
C THR A 54 6.84 7.19 -7.15
N LEU A 55 7.82 6.36 -6.78
CA LEU A 55 7.79 5.58 -5.54
C LEU A 55 7.81 6.47 -4.29
N ALA A 56 8.59 7.55 -4.29
CA ALA A 56 8.65 8.48 -3.17
C ALA A 56 7.31 9.19 -2.94
N ILE A 57 6.65 9.63 -4.01
CA ILE A 57 5.36 10.35 -3.93
C ILE A 57 4.14 9.41 -3.96
N PHE A 58 4.36 8.10 -4.03
CA PHE A 58 3.31 7.06 -4.06
C PHE A 58 2.42 7.08 -2.80
N ALA A 59 2.89 7.73 -1.72
CA ALA A 59 2.11 8.00 -0.52
C ALA A 59 0.90 8.92 -0.77
N ILE A 60 0.91 9.80 -1.77
CA ILE A 60 -0.19 10.72 -2.09
C ILE A 60 -1.46 9.95 -2.50
N PRO A 61 -1.45 9.11 -3.57
CA PRO A 61 -2.62 8.31 -3.92
C PRO A 61 -3.01 7.34 -2.80
N ALA A 62 -2.05 6.82 -2.03
CA ALA A 62 -2.33 5.97 -0.87
C ALA A 62 -3.14 6.70 0.23
N ALA A 63 -2.75 7.94 0.56
CA ALA A 63 -3.44 8.77 1.55
C ALA A 63 -4.87 9.12 1.09
N VAL A 64 -5.03 9.49 -0.18
CA VAL A 64 -6.36 9.77 -0.75
C VAL A 64 -7.22 8.51 -0.80
N ALA A 65 -6.66 7.36 -1.15
CA ALA A 65 -7.37 6.08 -1.14
C ALA A 65 -7.83 5.69 0.27
N LEU A 66 -6.98 5.88 1.28
CA LEU A 66 -7.33 5.64 2.69
C LEU A 66 -8.43 6.58 3.17
N TRP A 67 -8.32 7.87 2.85
CA TRP A 67 -9.34 8.87 3.16
C TRP A 67 -10.69 8.50 2.52
N THR A 68 -10.68 8.16 1.22
CA THR A 68 -11.88 7.75 0.46
C THR A 68 -12.50 6.49 1.06
N HIS A 69 -11.66 5.50 1.41
CA HIS A 69 -12.11 4.25 2.01
C HIS A 69 -12.84 4.46 3.35
N ARG A 70 -12.32 5.36 4.19
CA ARG A 70 -12.87 5.64 5.53
C ARG A 70 -14.10 6.53 5.51
N HIS A 71 -14.06 7.63 4.76
CA HIS A 71 -15.10 8.66 4.81
C HIS A 71 -16.21 8.43 3.79
N ARG A 72 -15.98 7.61 2.77
CA ARG A 72 -16.94 7.35 1.67
C ARG A 72 -17.58 8.65 1.16
N PRO A 73 -16.77 9.65 0.77
CA PRO A 73 -17.25 10.95 0.32
C PRO A 73 -18.16 10.80 -0.90
N ARG A 74 -19.08 11.74 -1.08
CA ARG A 74 -19.82 11.84 -2.34
C ARG A 74 -18.89 12.36 -3.44
N TRP A 75 -19.22 12.09 -4.71
CA TRP A 75 -18.32 12.38 -5.83
C TRP A 75 -17.89 13.86 -5.91
N TRP A 76 -18.78 14.79 -5.59
CA TRP A 76 -18.48 16.22 -5.59
C TRP A 76 -17.57 16.67 -4.44
N GLN A 77 -17.52 15.92 -3.34
CA GLN A 77 -16.58 16.17 -2.23
C GLN A 77 -15.20 15.54 -2.55
N ALA A 78 -15.20 14.42 -3.27
CA ALA A 78 -13.97 13.74 -3.68
C ALA A 78 -13.27 14.46 -4.84
N ALA A 79 -14.03 15.02 -5.79
CA ALA A 79 -13.51 15.69 -6.97
C ALA A 79 -12.44 16.76 -6.68
N PRO A 80 -12.66 17.75 -5.80
CA PRO A 80 -11.63 18.76 -5.49
C PRO A 80 -10.40 18.16 -4.80
N VAL A 81 -10.57 17.13 -3.96
CA VAL A 81 -9.45 16.44 -3.30
C VAL A 81 -8.58 15.71 -4.32
N HIS A 82 -9.20 15.00 -5.26
CA HIS A 82 -8.48 14.35 -6.35
C HIS A 82 -7.79 15.34 -7.28
N LEU A 83 -8.45 16.46 -7.59
CA LEU A 83 -7.88 17.53 -8.41
C LEU A 83 -6.61 18.11 -7.76
N ILE A 84 -6.68 18.46 -6.48
CA ILE A 84 -5.50 18.97 -5.75
C ILE A 84 -4.42 17.89 -5.69
N ALA A 85 -4.79 16.66 -5.36
CA ALA A 85 -3.83 15.56 -5.23
C ALA A 85 -3.09 15.25 -6.54
N VAL A 86 -3.78 15.23 -7.69
CA VAL A 86 -3.14 14.96 -8.98
C VAL A 86 -2.25 16.13 -9.43
N LEU A 87 -2.64 17.37 -9.16
CA LEU A 87 -1.81 18.55 -9.43
C LEU A 87 -0.54 18.54 -8.57
N THR A 88 -0.67 18.27 -7.27
CA THR A 88 0.49 18.13 -6.36
C THR A 88 1.37 16.96 -6.77
N TYR A 89 0.78 15.81 -7.11
CA TYR A 89 1.51 14.63 -7.57
C TYR A 89 2.35 14.95 -8.81
N SER A 90 1.74 15.55 -9.84
CA SER A 90 2.44 15.86 -11.09
C SER A 90 3.53 16.91 -10.91
N ALA A 91 3.27 17.98 -10.14
CA ALA A 91 4.28 18.99 -9.85
C ALA A 91 5.50 18.39 -9.14
N LEU A 92 5.28 17.52 -8.14
CA LEU A 92 6.38 16.83 -7.44
C LEU A 92 7.09 15.82 -8.34
N HIS A 93 6.35 15.11 -9.19
CA HIS A 93 6.92 14.15 -10.13
C HIS A 93 7.87 14.84 -11.11
N VAL A 94 7.35 15.82 -11.87
CA VAL A 94 8.12 16.56 -12.89
C VAL A 94 9.30 17.29 -12.26
N ALA A 95 9.09 18.07 -11.20
CA ALA A 95 10.18 18.78 -10.55
C ALA A 95 11.24 17.82 -9.98
N GLY A 96 10.79 16.70 -9.38
CA GLY A 96 11.66 15.71 -8.78
C GLY A 96 12.57 15.03 -9.79
N PHE A 97 12.00 14.44 -10.85
CA PHE A 97 12.82 13.69 -11.80
C PHE A 97 13.69 14.64 -12.65
N VAL A 98 13.23 15.86 -12.97
CA VAL A 98 14.06 16.85 -13.67
C VAL A 98 15.28 17.25 -12.83
N ALA A 99 15.08 17.48 -11.53
CA ALA A 99 16.18 17.79 -10.62
C ALA A 99 17.19 16.62 -10.53
N LEU A 100 16.69 15.40 -10.41
CA LEU A 100 17.55 14.20 -10.38
C LEU A 100 18.31 13.99 -11.69
N ARG A 101 17.67 14.20 -12.84
CA ARG A 101 18.33 14.08 -14.15
C ARG A 101 19.41 15.14 -14.33
N LYS A 102 19.13 16.40 -13.99
CA LYS A 102 20.13 17.48 -14.01
C LYS A 102 21.34 17.15 -13.12
N LEU A 103 21.09 16.64 -11.91
CA LEU A 103 22.16 16.22 -11.00
C LEU A 103 22.96 15.04 -11.56
N ALA A 104 22.28 14.01 -12.06
CA ALA A 104 22.92 12.81 -12.60
C ALA A 104 23.78 13.14 -13.84
N TYR A 105 23.28 13.99 -14.74
CA TYR A 105 24.03 14.42 -15.92
C TYR A 105 25.25 15.27 -15.54
N LEU A 106 25.09 16.17 -14.56
CA LEU A 106 26.21 16.98 -14.07
C LEU A 106 27.29 16.11 -13.42
N VAL A 107 26.92 15.18 -12.54
CA VAL A 107 27.87 14.39 -11.75
C VAL A 107 28.48 13.25 -12.54
N LEU A 108 27.66 12.50 -13.30
CA LEU A 108 28.09 11.25 -13.95
C LEU A 108 28.60 11.48 -15.38
N LEU A 109 28.01 12.42 -16.11
CA LEU A 109 28.28 12.64 -17.54
C LEU A 109 29.05 13.94 -17.80
N GLN A 110 29.18 14.82 -16.79
CA GLN A 110 29.75 16.17 -16.94
C GLN A 110 29.06 16.98 -18.05
N GLN A 111 27.75 16.75 -18.20
CA GLN A 111 26.91 17.37 -19.23
C GLN A 111 25.70 18.06 -18.59
N THR A 112 25.05 18.94 -19.35
CA THR A 112 23.78 19.56 -18.95
C THR A 112 22.60 18.76 -19.48
N TYR A 113 21.68 18.37 -18.59
CA TYR A 113 20.40 17.80 -19.01
C TYR A 113 19.44 18.92 -19.43
N ASP A 114 18.99 18.88 -20.67
CA ASP A 114 17.89 19.70 -21.16
C ASP A 114 16.57 18.93 -21.04
N PHE A 115 15.60 19.53 -20.38
CA PHE A 115 14.25 18.95 -20.28
C PHE A 115 13.42 19.23 -21.53
N GLY A 116 13.83 20.19 -22.36
CA GLY A 116 13.07 20.66 -23.51
C GLY A 116 12.10 21.78 -23.17
N ASP A 117 11.18 22.06 -24.10
CA ASP A 117 10.21 23.15 -23.97
C ASP A 117 9.14 22.81 -22.91
N LEU A 118 9.16 23.57 -21.82
CA LEU A 118 8.22 23.44 -20.70
C LEU A 118 6.75 23.47 -21.15
N TYR A 119 6.40 24.27 -22.17
CA TYR A 119 5.02 24.38 -22.64
C TYR A 119 4.51 23.10 -23.32
N ARG A 120 5.42 22.27 -23.85
CA ARG A 120 5.09 21.01 -24.49
C ARG A 120 5.23 19.82 -23.54
N GLU A 121 6.31 19.81 -22.77
CA GLU A 121 6.67 18.66 -21.93
C GLU A 121 5.83 18.59 -20.66
N VAL A 122 5.49 19.73 -20.03
CA VAL A 122 4.68 19.71 -18.80
C VAL A 122 3.27 19.16 -19.05
N PRO A 123 2.52 19.58 -20.09
CA PRO A 123 1.22 18.97 -20.39
C PRO A 123 1.32 17.49 -20.78
N TYR A 124 2.40 17.10 -21.46
CA TYR A 124 2.63 15.71 -21.85
C TYR A 124 2.85 14.82 -20.62
N GLU A 125 3.71 15.23 -19.69
CA GLU A 125 3.96 14.53 -18.43
C GLU A 125 2.73 14.57 -17.51
N PHE A 126 2.01 15.69 -17.44
CA PHE A 126 0.78 15.79 -16.66
C PHE A 126 -0.27 14.75 -17.07
N ARG A 127 -0.40 14.47 -18.39
CA ARG A 127 -1.33 13.43 -18.88
C ARG A 127 -0.91 12.03 -18.41
N LYS A 128 0.38 11.73 -18.41
CA LYS A 128 0.89 10.47 -17.85
C LYS A 128 0.62 10.39 -16.35
N ASP A 129 0.86 11.50 -15.64
CA ASP A 129 0.69 11.58 -14.19
C ASP A 129 -0.76 11.38 -13.75
N ILE A 130 -1.74 11.89 -14.50
CA ILE A 130 -3.16 11.61 -14.24
C ILE A 130 -3.43 10.11 -14.25
N VAL A 131 -2.92 9.41 -15.26
CA VAL A 131 -3.13 7.96 -15.42
C VAL A 131 -2.39 7.20 -14.31
N ALA A 132 -1.13 7.54 -14.06
CA ALA A 132 -0.31 6.92 -13.01
C ALA A 132 -0.94 7.09 -11.63
N TYR A 133 -1.38 8.32 -11.29
CA TYR A 133 -2.10 8.62 -10.07
C TYR A 133 -3.40 7.82 -9.95
N GLY A 134 -4.19 7.75 -11.03
CA GLY A 134 -5.45 7.01 -11.06
C GLY A 134 -5.23 5.52 -10.79
N ILE A 135 -4.27 4.89 -11.47
CA ILE A 135 -3.91 3.48 -11.28
C ILE A 135 -3.44 3.24 -9.85
N ALA A 136 -2.56 4.09 -9.32
CA ALA A 136 -2.06 3.99 -7.95
C ALA A 136 -3.21 4.10 -6.94
N TRP A 137 -4.10 5.07 -7.10
CA TRP A 137 -5.26 5.24 -6.24
C TRP A 137 -6.19 4.02 -6.27
N VAL A 138 -6.52 3.51 -7.47
CA VAL A 138 -7.34 2.29 -7.64
C VAL A 138 -6.69 1.11 -6.94
N LEU A 139 -5.37 0.91 -7.11
CA LEU A 139 -4.62 -0.18 -6.49
C LEU A 139 -4.75 -0.14 -4.96
N PHE A 140 -4.49 1.01 -4.34
CA PHE A 140 -4.65 1.18 -2.89
C PHE A 140 -6.09 0.99 -2.44
N PHE A 141 -7.05 1.60 -3.15
CA PHE A 141 -8.46 1.54 -2.79
C PHE A 141 -9.00 0.11 -2.84
N LEU A 142 -8.69 -0.65 -3.90
CA LEU A 142 -9.09 -2.05 -4.03
C LEU A 142 -8.43 -2.92 -2.96
N SER A 143 -7.14 -2.73 -2.69
CA SER A 143 -6.46 -3.47 -1.62
C SER A 143 -7.10 -3.24 -0.25
N LEU A 144 -7.44 -1.97 0.07
CA LEU A 144 -8.17 -1.63 1.30
C LEU A 144 -9.56 -2.26 1.35
N ARG A 145 -10.30 -2.28 0.23
CA ARG A 145 -11.61 -2.94 0.15
C ARG A 145 -11.52 -4.45 0.37
N GLN A 146 -10.54 -5.11 -0.26
CA GLN A 146 -10.31 -6.54 -0.07
C GLN A 146 -9.91 -6.86 1.38
N GLY A 147 -9.02 -6.06 1.98
CA GLY A 147 -8.64 -6.21 3.39
C GLY A 147 -9.84 -6.13 4.33
N ARG A 148 -10.76 -5.19 4.09
CA ARG A 148 -12.00 -5.05 4.86
C ARG A 148 -12.95 -6.24 4.67
N GLN A 149 -13.07 -6.77 3.46
CA GLN A 149 -13.90 -7.96 3.18
C GLN A 149 -13.33 -9.21 3.85
N GLN A 150 -12.01 -9.41 3.77
CA GLN A 150 -11.32 -10.52 4.45
C GLN A 150 -11.50 -10.45 5.97
N ALA A 151 -11.41 -9.24 6.55
CA ALA A 151 -11.65 -9.04 7.97
C ALA A 151 -13.08 -9.39 8.38
N ALA A 152 -14.07 -8.97 7.58
CA ALA A 152 -15.48 -9.27 7.82
C ALA A 152 -15.85 -10.75 7.62
N ALA A 153 -15.11 -11.47 6.77
CA ALA A 153 -15.32 -12.89 6.51
C ALA A 153 -14.60 -13.81 7.52
N ARG A 154 -13.76 -13.28 8.42
CA ARG A 154 -13.14 -14.12 9.45
C ARG A 154 -14.23 -14.63 10.40
N PRO A 155 -14.32 -15.94 10.64
CA PRO A 155 -15.22 -16.46 11.65
C PRO A 155 -14.90 -15.82 13.00
N ALA A 156 -15.92 -15.55 13.79
CA ALA A 156 -15.72 -15.14 15.18
C ALA A 156 -14.77 -16.15 15.85
N PRO A 157 -13.83 -15.70 16.69
CA PRO A 157 -13.03 -16.63 17.48
C PRO A 157 -13.98 -17.61 18.16
N LEU A 158 -13.73 -18.91 17.99
CA LEU A 158 -14.46 -19.89 18.80
C LEU A 158 -14.26 -19.49 20.27
N PRO A 159 -15.31 -19.54 21.11
CA PRO A 159 -15.16 -19.25 22.52
C PRO A 159 -14.02 -20.09 23.05
N ALA A 160 -13.06 -19.44 23.72
CA ALA A 160 -11.90 -20.14 24.24
C ALA A 160 -12.41 -21.19 25.22
N THR A 161 -12.07 -22.45 24.99
CA THR A 161 -12.47 -23.55 25.87
C THR A 161 -11.30 -24.00 26.72
N PHE A 162 -11.56 -24.36 27.97
CA PHE A 162 -10.61 -24.96 28.88
C PHE A 162 -10.97 -26.44 29.10
N ASP A 163 -9.96 -27.30 29.07
CA ASP A 163 -10.14 -28.73 29.29
C ASP A 163 -9.92 -29.05 30.77
N ILE A 164 -11.00 -29.41 31.46
CA ILE A 164 -11.00 -29.86 32.86
C ILE A 164 -10.91 -31.38 32.86
N GLN A 165 -9.81 -31.91 33.39
CA GLN A 165 -9.65 -33.35 33.57
C GLN A 165 -10.19 -33.77 34.93
N ASP A 166 -11.28 -34.55 34.93
CA ASP A 166 -11.91 -35.14 36.11
C ASP A 166 -11.77 -36.68 36.04
N GLY A 167 -10.65 -37.19 36.57
CA GLY A 167 -10.31 -38.60 36.52
C GLY A 167 -10.20 -39.13 35.07
N ALA A 168 -11.12 -40.02 34.69
CA ALA A 168 -11.20 -40.59 33.34
C ALA A 168 -12.04 -39.74 32.36
N ARG A 169 -12.66 -38.65 32.83
CA ARG A 169 -13.49 -37.75 32.02
C ARG A 169 -12.73 -36.47 31.68
N LEU A 170 -12.92 -35.99 30.46
CA LEU A 170 -12.40 -34.70 30.01
C LEU A 170 -13.59 -33.80 29.67
N LEU A 171 -13.80 -32.76 30.47
CA LEU A 171 -14.83 -31.75 30.23
C LEU A 171 -14.20 -30.55 29.51
N ARG A 172 -14.66 -30.28 28.28
CA ARG A 172 -14.29 -29.07 27.56
C ARG A 172 -15.33 -27.99 27.82
N VAL A 173 -14.97 -26.96 28.58
CA VAL A 173 -15.89 -25.92 29.05
C VAL A 173 -15.47 -24.56 28.48
N PRO A 174 -16.39 -23.71 28.01
CA PRO A 174 -16.06 -22.33 27.66
C PRO A 174 -15.43 -21.60 28.86
N ILE A 175 -14.36 -20.83 28.63
CA ILE A 175 -13.70 -20.04 29.66
C ILE A 175 -14.67 -19.04 30.29
N ASP A 176 -15.58 -18.48 29.49
CA ASP A 176 -16.60 -17.54 29.96
C ASP A 176 -17.59 -18.19 30.96
N ASP A 177 -17.71 -19.52 30.95
CA ASP A 177 -18.53 -20.26 31.92
C ASP A 177 -17.78 -20.54 33.24
N ILE A 178 -16.45 -20.35 33.30
CA ILE A 178 -15.65 -20.56 34.53
C ILE A 178 -15.69 -19.29 35.39
N LEU A 179 -16.53 -19.30 36.43
CA LEU A 179 -16.70 -18.18 37.35
C LEU A 179 -15.58 -18.05 38.36
N ALA A 180 -15.04 -19.18 38.82
CA ALA A 180 -13.93 -19.22 39.78
C ALA A 180 -13.18 -20.54 39.72
N VAL A 181 -11.92 -20.51 40.14
CA VAL A 181 -11.06 -21.69 40.35
C VAL A 181 -10.61 -21.67 41.80
N ARG A 182 -10.79 -22.78 42.53
CA ARG A 182 -10.48 -22.89 43.97
C ARG A 182 -9.57 -24.07 44.23
N SER A 183 -8.70 -23.93 45.23
CA SER A 183 -7.92 -25.06 45.75
C SER A 183 -8.77 -25.85 46.75
N ALA A 184 -8.83 -27.18 46.56
CA ALA A 184 -9.54 -28.14 47.40
C ALA A 184 -8.57 -29.26 47.82
N GLY A 185 -7.58 -28.91 48.63
CA GLY A 185 -6.55 -29.85 49.08
C GLY A 185 -5.62 -30.26 47.95
N ASN A 186 -5.67 -31.54 47.56
CA ASN A 186 -4.88 -32.08 46.43
C ASN A 186 -5.55 -31.88 45.05
N TYR A 187 -6.73 -31.27 45.01
CA TYR A 187 -7.52 -31.07 43.79
C TYR A 187 -7.84 -29.59 43.57
N VAL A 188 -8.29 -29.28 42.35
CA VAL A 188 -8.76 -27.94 41.95
C VAL A 188 -10.24 -28.04 41.59
N GLU A 189 -11.07 -27.21 42.22
CA GLU A 189 -12.50 -27.10 41.90
C GLU A 189 -12.76 -25.94 40.94
N PHE A 190 -13.55 -26.20 39.90
CA PHE A 190 -14.01 -25.20 38.94
C PHE A 190 -15.48 -24.87 39.23
N VAL A 191 -15.79 -23.60 39.45
CA VAL A 191 -17.17 -23.13 39.63
C VAL A 191 -17.69 -22.68 38.28
N LEU A 192 -18.66 -23.40 37.73
CA LEU A 192 -19.24 -23.09 36.41
C LEU A 192 -20.55 -22.29 36.52
N ALA A 193 -20.86 -21.49 35.50
CA ALA A 193 -22.07 -20.65 35.44
C ALA A 193 -23.39 -21.46 35.45
N ASP A 194 -23.36 -22.71 35.01
CA ASP A 194 -24.47 -23.67 35.03
C ASP A 194 -24.81 -24.19 36.45
N SER A 195 -23.96 -23.94 37.45
CA SER A 195 -24.02 -24.52 38.82
C SER A 195 -23.56 -25.98 38.95
N ARG A 196 -23.06 -26.61 37.87
CA ARG A 196 -22.21 -27.81 37.95
C ARG A 196 -20.89 -27.47 38.66
N ARG A 197 -20.49 -28.34 39.59
CA ARG A 197 -19.19 -28.34 40.25
C ARG A 197 -18.37 -29.53 39.74
#